data_AF-A0A9D7F312-F1
#
_entry.id   AF-A0A9D7F312-F1
#
_cell.length_a   1.000
_cell.length_b   1.000
_cell.length_c   1.000
_cell.angle_alpha   90.00
_cell.angle_beta   90.00
_cell.angle_gamma   90.00
#
_symmetry.space_group_name_H-M   'P 1'
#
loop_
_entity.id
_entity.type
_entity.pdbx_description
1 polymer ?
#
loop_
_entity_poly.entity_id
_entity_poly.type
_entity_poly.pdbx_seq_one_letter_code
_entity_poly.pdbx_strand_id
1 'polypeptide(L)'
;MMKVCVLQPDYGASEVDYKNYDPPRDLSHLLPGAQVDHVFLNKLSTYRQLKDLKRKGYDIFVNLCEAYLEWDIPSIDVVYSLELLDLPHTGPSSALYDPPKPLMKYVAYTAGVAVPGFAAIEHMEEVERACKHLSFPLFVKPAKAGDSLGVNEQSLVHSIGELREKVNAIIEDFDTALVEDFIPGREFTVLVAADPDPAQPPKAYLPLEFVFSNGQEFKTYDLKITQWHPESNVPCADPALDEQLRDAARRIFRGFGGLGYARLDFRVNDEGKIFFLEINFACSVFYPEGFEGSADYILKYDGAGQSGFLKQILAEGMARHRRKKKKFYVTGNAVNGFGICAVEPIRAGETIWQGEERAQRLTTLSHVEAAWSPEEQETFRRYAYPLSDELYILWETDPRNGPWRTTPATPTPPFTASTS
;
A
#
# COMPACT_ATOMS: atom_id res chain seq x y z
N MET A 1 -15.61 5.97 -24.62
CA MET A 1 -15.73 6.92 -23.49
C MET A 1 -15.34 6.16 -22.24
N MET A 2 -14.37 6.63 -21.46
CA MET A 2 -13.96 5.94 -20.23
C MET A 2 -15.08 6.01 -19.20
N LYS A 3 -15.38 4.91 -18.51
CA LYS A 3 -16.43 4.81 -17.50
C LYS A 3 -15.82 4.57 -16.12
N VAL A 4 -15.89 5.58 -15.25
CA VAL A 4 -15.29 5.60 -13.92
C VAL A 4 -16.39 5.52 -12.86
N CYS A 5 -16.19 4.69 -11.83
CA CYS A 5 -17.04 4.63 -10.65
C CYS A 5 -16.28 5.20 -9.45
N VAL A 6 -16.72 6.31 -8.87
CA VAL A 6 -16.14 6.89 -7.66
C VAL A 6 -16.87 6.30 -6.45
N LEU A 7 -16.15 5.57 -5.62
CA LEU A 7 -16.65 4.93 -4.41
C LEU A 7 -16.38 5.84 -3.21
N GLN A 8 -17.42 6.08 -2.42
CA GLN A 8 -17.37 6.95 -1.24
C GLN A 8 -18.06 6.28 -0.06
N PRO A 9 -17.70 6.60 1.18
CA PRO A 9 -18.35 6.04 2.36
C PRO A 9 -19.77 6.60 2.54
N ASP A 10 -20.74 5.71 2.78
CA ASP A 10 -22.08 6.08 3.25
C ASP A 10 -22.07 6.26 4.77
N TYR A 11 -22.34 7.47 5.23
CA TYR A 11 -22.44 7.83 6.64
C TYR A 11 -23.86 7.72 7.20
N GLY A 12 -24.87 7.37 6.40
CA GLY A 12 -26.28 7.52 6.76
C GLY A 12 -26.73 6.77 8.03
N ALA A 13 -25.99 5.73 8.44
CA ALA A 13 -26.24 4.98 9.66
C ALA A 13 -25.08 5.05 10.67
N SER A 14 -24.10 5.93 10.45
CA SER A 14 -22.88 6.02 11.26
C SER A 14 -22.97 7.07 12.36
N GLU A 15 -22.47 6.71 13.54
CA GLU A 15 -22.30 7.63 14.66
C GLU A 15 -20.90 8.26 14.72
N VAL A 16 -19.99 7.88 13.82
CA VAL A 16 -18.63 8.44 13.77
C VAL A 16 -18.70 9.93 13.40
N ASP A 17 -17.97 10.75 14.16
CA ASP A 17 -17.93 12.21 14.00
C ASP A 17 -17.26 12.66 12.69
N TYR A 18 -16.42 11.81 12.10
CA TYR A 18 -15.76 11.99 10.81
C TYR A 18 -16.73 12.35 9.67
N LYS A 19 -18.01 11.99 9.78
CA LYS A 19 -19.08 12.41 8.84
C LYS A 19 -19.21 13.92 8.67
N ASN A 20 -18.75 14.71 9.64
CA ASN A 20 -18.76 16.17 9.59
C ASN A 20 -17.59 16.75 8.79
N TYR A 21 -16.58 15.93 8.48
CA TYR A 21 -15.31 16.35 7.88
C TYR A 21 -15.01 15.68 6.53
N ASP A 22 -15.79 14.66 6.13
CA ASP A 22 -15.66 13.96 4.85
C ASP A 22 -16.89 14.18 3.94
N PRO A 23 -17.06 15.38 3.35
CA PRO A 23 -18.17 15.66 2.46
C PRO A 23 -18.08 14.86 1.16
N PRO A 24 -19.20 14.66 0.45
CA PRO A 24 -19.19 14.10 -0.90
C PRO A 24 -18.26 14.84 -1.87
N ARG A 25 -17.46 14.06 -2.60
CA ARG A 25 -16.44 14.50 -3.57
C ARG A 25 -16.92 14.23 -5.00
N ASP A 26 -17.20 15.29 -5.77
CA ASP A 26 -17.53 15.19 -7.19
C ASP A 26 -16.28 15.35 -8.07
N LEU A 27 -15.93 14.30 -8.81
CA LEU A 27 -14.73 14.24 -9.66
C LEU A 27 -15.06 14.45 -11.15
N SER A 28 -16.32 14.68 -11.50
CA SER A 28 -16.78 14.76 -12.90
C SER A 28 -16.06 15.87 -13.66
N HIS A 29 -15.84 17.01 -13.00
CA HIS A 29 -15.14 18.16 -13.58
C HIS A 29 -13.65 17.90 -13.86
N LEU A 30 -13.02 16.92 -13.20
CA LEU A 30 -11.61 16.58 -13.36
C LEU A 30 -11.34 15.67 -14.57
N LEU A 31 -12.38 15.03 -15.11
CA LEU A 31 -12.32 14.06 -16.21
C LEU A 31 -13.28 14.43 -17.37
N PRO A 32 -13.04 15.56 -18.06
CA PRO A 32 -13.88 15.95 -19.19
C PRO A 32 -13.88 14.84 -20.26
N GLY A 33 -15.08 14.37 -20.64
CA GLY A 33 -15.26 13.32 -21.64
C GLY A 33 -15.23 11.89 -21.10
N ALA A 34 -15.18 11.68 -19.78
CA ALA A 34 -15.49 10.40 -19.16
C ALA A 34 -16.95 10.37 -18.66
N GLN A 35 -17.55 9.18 -18.57
CA GLN A 35 -18.70 8.97 -17.71
C GLN A 35 -18.16 8.74 -16.29
N VAL A 36 -18.59 9.57 -15.34
CA VAL A 36 -18.24 9.43 -13.92
C VAL A 36 -19.53 9.21 -13.15
N ASP A 37 -19.65 8.05 -12.51
CA ASP A 37 -20.75 7.73 -11.61
C ASP A 37 -20.22 7.74 -10.16
N HIS A 38 -20.95 8.33 -9.22
CA HIS A 38 -20.61 8.33 -7.80
C HIS A 38 -21.51 7.37 -7.03
N VAL A 39 -20.91 6.52 -6.19
CA VAL A 39 -21.63 5.52 -5.41
C VAL A 39 -21.18 5.55 -3.96
N PHE A 40 -22.15 5.69 -3.06
CA PHE A 40 -21.96 5.55 -1.63
C PHE A 40 -22.05 4.07 -1.23
N LEU A 41 -21.03 3.57 -0.54
CA LEU A 41 -20.94 2.20 -0.06
C LEU A 41 -21.32 2.15 1.42
N ASN A 42 -22.10 1.15 1.80
CA ASN A 42 -22.39 0.87 3.20
C ASN A 42 -21.52 -0.31 3.67
N LYS A 43 -20.82 -0.17 4.80
CA LYS A 43 -19.86 -1.17 5.30
C LYS A 43 -20.42 -2.59 5.36
N LEU A 44 -21.69 -2.72 5.77
CA LEU A 44 -22.36 -4.02 5.92
C LEU A 44 -22.71 -4.68 4.58
N SER A 45 -22.69 -3.94 3.47
CA SER A 45 -23.08 -4.44 2.15
C SER A 45 -22.09 -4.17 1.03
N THR A 46 -20.88 -3.67 1.36
CA THR A 46 -19.79 -3.34 0.43
C THR A 46 -19.59 -4.40 -0.66
N TYR A 47 -19.38 -5.66 -0.29
CA TYR A 47 -19.14 -6.74 -1.26
C TYR A 47 -20.32 -6.93 -2.22
N ARG A 48 -21.56 -6.89 -1.71
CA ARG A 48 -22.77 -7.04 -2.53
C ARG A 48 -22.91 -5.87 -3.50
N GLN A 49 -22.74 -4.64 -3.02
CA GLN A 49 -22.80 -3.43 -3.84
C GLN A 49 -21.76 -3.48 -4.97
N LEU A 50 -20.50 -3.80 -4.66
CA LEU A 50 -19.44 -3.92 -5.67
C LEU A 50 -19.69 -5.05 -6.68
N LYS A 51 -20.26 -6.17 -6.23
CA LYS A 51 -20.64 -7.28 -7.12
C LYS A 51 -21.73 -6.87 -8.11
N ASP A 52 -22.67 -6.02 -7.70
CA ASP A 52 -23.69 -5.47 -8.60
C ASP A 52 -23.11 -4.42 -9.55
N LEU A 53 -22.22 -3.55 -9.06
CA LEU A 53 -21.51 -2.56 -9.88
C LEU A 53 -20.60 -3.21 -10.94
N LYS A 54 -20.01 -4.38 -10.66
CA LYS A 54 -19.22 -5.15 -11.64
C LYS A 54 -20.00 -5.40 -12.94
N ARG A 55 -21.33 -5.58 -12.87
CA ARG A 55 -22.19 -5.80 -14.05
C ARG A 55 -22.40 -4.55 -14.92
N LYS A 56 -22.04 -3.37 -14.42
CA LYS A 56 -22.20 -2.09 -15.13
C LYS A 56 -21.04 -1.76 -16.08
N GLY A 57 -19.97 -2.57 -16.11
CA GLY A 57 -18.87 -2.43 -17.07
C GLY A 57 -18.04 -1.15 -16.89
N TYR A 58 -17.68 -0.79 -15.66
CA TYR A 58 -16.72 0.29 -15.39
C TYR A 58 -15.30 -0.12 -15.80
N ASP A 59 -14.54 0.82 -16.34
CA ASP A 59 -13.13 0.65 -16.67
C ASP A 59 -12.25 0.66 -15.42
N ILE A 60 -12.65 1.41 -14.39
CA ILE A 60 -11.92 1.57 -13.12
C ILE A 60 -12.82 2.13 -12.01
N PHE A 61 -12.52 1.73 -10.78
CA PHE A 61 -13.11 2.23 -9.55
C PHE A 61 -12.12 3.19 -8.84
N VAL A 62 -12.53 4.42 -8.59
CA VAL A 62 -11.77 5.34 -7.73
C VAL A 62 -12.22 5.09 -6.30
N ASN A 63 -11.36 4.51 -5.47
CA ASN A 63 -11.68 4.28 -4.06
C ASN A 63 -11.33 5.51 -3.22
N LEU A 64 -12.34 6.15 -2.63
CA LEU A 64 -12.18 7.24 -1.65
C LEU A 64 -12.69 6.84 -0.26
N CYS A 65 -12.95 5.55 -0.03
CA CYS A 65 -13.30 5.03 1.29
C CYS A 65 -12.02 4.85 2.12
N GLU A 66 -11.79 5.80 3.02
CA GLU A 66 -10.62 5.89 3.90
C GLU A 66 -11.09 5.93 5.35
N ALA A 67 -11.06 4.77 5.99
CA ALA A 67 -11.49 4.64 7.37
C ALA A 67 -10.74 3.50 8.06
N TYR A 68 -11.01 3.32 9.34
CA TYR A 68 -10.40 2.28 10.16
C TYR A 68 -11.28 1.04 10.24
N LEU A 69 -10.71 -0.08 10.69
CA LEU A 69 -11.45 -1.34 10.76
C LEU A 69 -12.55 -1.26 11.81
N GLU A 70 -12.26 -0.55 12.90
CA GLU A 70 -13.07 -0.36 14.10
C GLU A 70 -14.28 0.55 13.87
N TRP A 71 -14.27 1.37 12.82
CA TRP A 71 -15.37 2.27 12.49
C TRP A 71 -16.52 1.55 11.80
N ASP A 72 -17.73 2.11 11.81
CA ASP A 72 -18.92 1.53 11.18
C ASP A 72 -19.14 1.96 9.71
N ILE A 73 -18.16 2.64 9.12
CA ILE A 73 -18.13 3.07 7.71
C ILE A 73 -17.15 2.24 6.86
N PRO A 74 -17.32 2.19 5.52
CA PRO A 74 -16.45 1.39 4.65
C PRO A 74 -14.98 1.77 4.77
N SER A 75 -14.12 0.78 4.92
CA SER A 75 -12.68 0.91 5.06
C SER A 75 -11.94 -0.13 4.20
N ILE A 76 -11.07 -0.94 4.80
CA ILE A 76 -10.31 -1.99 4.14
C ILE A 76 -11.20 -3.06 3.48
N ASP A 77 -12.44 -3.23 3.93
CA ASP A 77 -13.43 -4.12 3.33
C ASP A 77 -13.74 -3.78 1.86
N VAL A 78 -13.61 -2.51 1.48
CA VAL A 78 -13.75 -2.05 0.09
C VAL A 78 -12.60 -2.59 -0.75
N VAL A 79 -11.36 -2.43 -0.28
CA VAL A 79 -10.16 -2.90 -0.98
C VAL A 79 -10.18 -4.42 -1.12
N TYR A 80 -10.48 -5.16 -0.05
CA TYR A 80 -10.64 -6.61 -0.10
C TYR A 80 -11.71 -7.03 -1.11
N SER A 81 -12.86 -6.37 -1.10
CA SER A 81 -13.97 -6.71 -2.02
C SER A 81 -13.60 -6.43 -3.48
N LEU A 82 -12.91 -5.32 -3.75
CA LEU A 82 -12.39 -4.99 -5.09
C LEU A 82 -11.38 -6.04 -5.58
N GLU A 83 -10.48 -6.50 -4.71
CA GLU A 83 -9.51 -7.55 -5.03
C GLU A 83 -10.17 -8.91 -5.28
N LEU A 84 -11.10 -9.33 -4.41
CA LEU A 84 -11.85 -10.59 -4.55
C LEU A 84 -12.69 -10.62 -5.83
N LEU A 85 -13.27 -9.48 -6.20
CA LEU A 85 -14.06 -9.34 -7.42
C LEU A 85 -13.20 -9.10 -8.66
N ASP A 86 -11.88 -8.99 -8.50
CA ASP A 86 -10.89 -8.76 -9.55
C ASP A 86 -11.24 -7.49 -10.36
N LEU A 87 -11.54 -6.41 -9.65
CA LEU A 87 -11.93 -5.10 -10.18
C LEU A 87 -10.72 -4.13 -10.24
N PRO A 88 -10.53 -3.40 -11.35
CA PRO A 88 -9.50 -2.36 -11.44
C PRO A 88 -9.84 -1.20 -10.51
N HIS A 89 -8.90 -0.80 -9.63
CA HIS A 89 -9.14 0.25 -8.64
C HIS A 89 -7.92 1.11 -8.35
N THR A 90 -8.13 2.35 -7.92
CA THR A 90 -7.08 3.24 -7.38
C THR A 90 -6.77 2.91 -5.93
N GLY A 91 -5.62 3.39 -5.44
CA GLY A 91 -5.21 3.21 -4.05
C GLY A 91 -4.44 1.91 -3.80
N PRO A 92 -4.22 1.56 -2.52
CA PRO A 92 -3.34 0.47 -2.14
C PRO A 92 -3.98 -0.90 -2.36
N SER A 93 -3.15 -1.96 -2.27
CA SER A 93 -3.65 -3.31 -2.01
C SER A 93 -4.05 -3.47 -0.55
N SER A 94 -4.80 -4.53 -0.24
CA SER A 94 -5.16 -4.85 1.15
C SER A 94 -3.92 -5.02 2.06
N ALA A 95 -2.81 -5.53 1.52
CA ALA A 95 -1.55 -5.70 2.25
C ALA A 95 -0.84 -4.37 2.59
N LEU A 96 -1.15 -3.28 1.89
CA LEU A 96 -0.53 -1.96 2.08
C LEU A 96 -1.44 -0.98 2.81
N TYR A 97 -2.70 -1.34 3.09
CA TYR A 97 -3.70 -0.38 3.56
C TYR A 97 -3.32 0.34 4.87
N ASP A 98 -2.87 -0.42 5.87
CA ASP A 98 -2.50 0.11 7.20
C ASP A 98 -1.32 -0.70 7.80
N PRO A 99 -0.08 -0.50 7.30
CA PRO A 99 1.07 -1.21 7.84
C PRO A 99 1.43 -0.64 9.23
N PRO A 100 1.85 -1.47 10.20
CA PRO A 100 2.19 -0.97 11.53
C PRO A 100 3.43 -0.07 11.50
N LYS A 101 3.47 0.97 12.33
CA LYS A 101 4.56 1.98 12.33
C LYS A 101 5.97 1.39 12.51
N PRO A 102 6.22 0.37 13.35
CA PRO A 102 7.53 -0.30 13.39
C PRO A 102 7.98 -0.87 12.03
N LEU A 103 7.06 -1.43 11.24
CA LEU A 103 7.37 -1.91 9.89
C LEU A 103 7.70 -0.74 8.96
N MET A 104 6.95 0.36 9.03
CA MET A 104 7.25 1.59 8.28
C MET A 104 8.67 2.08 8.56
N LYS A 105 9.08 2.09 9.83
CA LYS A 105 10.44 2.49 10.22
C LYS A 105 11.51 1.54 9.71
N TYR A 106 11.26 0.23 9.77
CA TYR A 106 12.18 -0.76 9.22
C TYR A 106 12.38 -0.59 7.70
N VAL A 107 11.29 -0.36 6.95
CA VAL A 107 11.38 -0.09 5.51
C VAL A 107 12.13 1.22 5.25
N ALA A 108 11.89 2.28 6.02
CA ALA A 108 12.63 3.53 5.88
C ALA A 108 14.14 3.36 6.15
N TYR A 109 14.49 2.59 7.19
CA TYR A 109 15.88 2.27 7.50
C TYR A 109 16.56 1.51 6.35
N THR A 110 15.92 0.47 5.80
CA THR A 110 16.48 -0.29 4.66
C THR A 110 16.53 0.52 3.38
N ALA A 111 15.66 1.52 3.23
CA ALA A 111 15.69 2.50 2.16
C ALA A 111 16.79 3.56 2.35
N GLY A 112 17.49 3.61 3.49
CA GLY A 112 18.52 4.60 3.80
C GLY A 112 17.94 5.99 4.16
N VAL A 113 16.75 6.03 4.77
CA VAL A 113 16.14 7.25 5.32
C VAL A 113 16.14 7.15 6.85
N ALA A 114 16.55 8.21 7.53
CA ALA A 114 16.59 8.21 8.98
C ALA A 114 15.16 8.19 9.56
N VAL A 115 15.03 7.59 10.73
CA VAL A 115 13.81 7.59 11.55
C VAL A 115 14.19 8.04 12.96
N PRO A 116 13.28 8.61 13.74
CA PRO A 116 13.51 8.81 15.16
C PRO A 116 13.88 7.49 15.83
N GLY A 117 14.78 7.52 16.82
CA GLY A 117 14.98 6.37 17.71
C GLY A 117 13.63 6.02 18.34
N PHE A 118 13.34 4.72 18.50
CA PHE A 118 12.04 4.31 18.99
C PHE A 118 12.09 3.03 19.82
N ALA A 119 11.00 2.80 20.56
CA ALA A 119 10.66 1.57 21.24
C ALA A 119 9.16 1.29 21.09
N ALA A 120 8.78 0.04 20.82
CA ALA A 120 7.40 -0.42 20.89
C ALA A 120 7.18 -1.11 22.24
N ILE A 121 6.12 -0.73 22.94
CA ILE A 121 5.80 -1.16 24.30
C ILE A 121 4.40 -1.79 24.30
N GLU A 122 4.33 -3.06 24.67
CA GLU A 122 3.07 -3.79 24.85
C GLU A 122 2.72 -3.94 26.34
N HIS A 123 3.73 -3.90 27.21
CA HIS A 123 3.56 -4.09 28.65
C HIS A 123 4.28 -3.01 29.46
N MET A 124 3.62 -2.53 30.52
CA MET A 124 4.10 -1.41 31.35
C MET A 124 5.43 -1.69 32.05
N GLU A 125 5.75 -2.96 32.31
CA GLU A 125 7.01 -3.40 32.92
C GLU A 125 8.21 -3.19 31.99
N GLU A 126 7.98 -3.00 30.69
CA GLU A 126 9.04 -2.88 29.69
C GLU A 126 9.53 -1.45 29.51
N VAL A 127 8.72 -0.45 29.87
CA VAL A 127 8.91 0.98 29.54
C VAL A 127 10.34 1.44 29.81
N GLU A 128 10.85 1.27 31.03
CA GLU A 128 12.17 1.77 31.43
C GLU A 128 13.31 1.03 30.71
N ARG A 129 13.18 -0.29 30.54
CA ARG A 129 14.20 -1.11 29.87
C ARG A 129 14.25 -0.78 28.38
N ALA A 130 13.09 -0.70 27.75
CA ALA A 130 12.95 -0.52 26.31
C ALA A 130 13.23 0.92 25.87
N CYS A 131 13.00 1.93 26.72
CA CYS A 131 13.28 3.34 26.40
C CYS A 131 14.68 3.81 26.84
N LYS A 132 15.53 2.93 27.39
CA LYS A 132 16.84 3.31 27.95
C LYS A 132 17.78 3.99 26.95
N HIS A 133 17.64 3.71 25.65
CA HIS A 133 18.44 4.30 24.58
C HIS A 133 17.86 5.61 24.02
N LEU A 134 16.69 6.04 24.49
CA LEU A 134 16.02 7.26 24.04
C LEU A 134 16.31 8.42 25.00
N SER A 135 16.17 9.65 24.51
CA SER A 135 16.42 10.87 25.30
C SER A 135 15.23 11.82 25.29
N PHE A 136 14.85 12.31 26.47
CA PHE A 136 13.76 13.28 26.58
C PHE A 136 14.09 14.61 25.85
N PRO A 137 13.09 15.29 25.27
CA PRO A 137 11.68 14.89 25.24
C PRO A 137 11.38 13.71 24.30
N LEU A 138 10.40 12.88 24.68
CA LEU A 138 9.95 11.73 23.91
C LEU A 138 8.53 11.97 23.39
N PHE A 139 8.19 11.28 22.31
CA PHE A 139 6.86 11.33 21.71
C PHE A 139 6.17 9.97 21.80
N VAL A 140 4.98 9.92 22.40
CA VAL A 140 4.21 8.69 22.63
C VAL A 140 2.94 8.70 21.78
N LYS A 141 2.77 7.67 20.96
CA LYS A 141 1.61 7.51 20.06
C LYS A 141 1.24 6.03 19.89
N PRO A 142 0.03 5.69 19.43
CA PRO A 142 -0.29 4.30 19.08
C PRO A 142 0.60 3.74 17.97
N ALA A 143 1.05 2.50 18.12
CA ALA A 143 1.81 1.81 17.08
C ALA A 143 0.96 1.49 15.84
N LYS A 144 -0.35 1.29 16.04
CA LYS A 144 -1.34 1.02 15.00
C LYS A 144 -2.58 1.91 15.19
N ALA A 145 -2.57 3.06 14.51
CA ALA A 145 -3.68 3.99 14.36
C ALA A 145 -3.23 5.08 13.37
N GLY A 146 -4.12 5.56 12.51
CA GLY A 146 -3.85 6.71 11.64
C GLY A 146 -4.44 8.01 12.19
N ASP A 147 -4.36 9.08 11.39
CA ASP A 147 -4.95 10.41 11.65
C ASP A 147 -4.66 11.06 13.00
N SER A 148 -3.54 10.70 13.65
CA SER A 148 -3.21 11.16 15.00
C SER A 148 -4.19 10.69 16.08
N LEU A 149 -4.99 9.63 15.85
CA LEU A 149 -5.78 9.01 16.92
C LEU A 149 -4.88 8.64 18.12
N GLY A 150 -5.31 9.01 19.32
CA GLY A 150 -4.53 8.85 20.56
C GLY A 150 -3.42 9.90 20.77
N VAL A 151 -3.16 10.78 19.81
CA VAL A 151 -2.15 11.85 19.92
C VAL A 151 -2.80 13.16 20.38
N ASN A 152 -2.40 13.62 21.56
CA ASN A 152 -2.83 14.87 22.19
C ASN A 152 -1.62 15.62 22.76
N GLU A 153 -1.85 16.74 23.46
CA GLU A 153 -0.75 17.53 24.03
C GLU A 153 0.15 16.70 24.98
N GLN A 154 -0.41 15.70 25.67
CA GLN A 154 0.31 14.79 26.56
C GLN A 154 1.11 13.71 25.82
N SER A 155 1.10 13.69 24.48
CA SER A 155 1.96 12.81 23.70
C SER A 155 3.43 13.25 23.70
N LEU A 156 3.71 14.53 23.93
CA LEU A 156 5.08 14.99 24.13
C LEU A 156 5.40 14.95 25.62
N VAL A 157 6.28 14.02 26.01
CA VAL A 157 6.63 13.77 27.41
C VAL A 157 8.05 14.21 27.71
N HIS A 158 8.26 14.80 28.88
CA HIS A 158 9.53 15.38 29.33
C HIS A 158 10.15 14.64 30.52
N SER A 159 9.41 13.70 31.12
CA SER A 159 9.86 12.95 32.29
C SER A 159 9.41 11.49 32.26
N ILE A 160 10.06 10.65 33.06
CA ILE A 160 9.70 9.23 33.19
C ILE A 160 8.28 9.05 33.75
N GLY A 161 7.81 9.97 34.59
CA GLY A 161 6.45 9.95 35.12
C GLY A 161 5.42 10.14 34.01
N GLU A 162 5.57 11.22 33.23
CA GLU A 162 4.71 11.51 32.07
C GLU A 162 4.76 10.39 31.02
N LEU A 163 5.94 9.82 30.77
CA LEU A 163 6.10 8.69 29.86
C LEU A 163 5.25 7.48 30.31
N ARG A 164 5.33 7.10 31.58
CA ARG A 164 4.58 5.96 32.12
C ARG A 164 3.08 6.21 32.05
N GLU A 165 2.62 7.40 32.42
CA GLU A 165 1.20 7.78 32.35
C GLU A 165 0.67 7.70 30.92
N LYS A 166 1.37 8.30 29.97
CA LYS A 166 0.93 8.33 28.57
C LYS A 166 1.00 6.94 27.91
N VAL A 167 2.05 6.16 28.19
CA VAL A 167 2.15 4.77 27.67
C VAL A 167 1.02 3.91 28.20
N ASN A 168 0.67 4.02 29.50
CA ASN A 168 -0.46 3.27 30.06
C ASN A 168 -1.77 3.60 29.35
N ALA A 169 -2.05 4.90 29.15
CA ALA A 169 -3.25 5.35 28.44
C ALA A 169 -3.31 4.82 27.00
N ILE A 170 -2.18 4.80 26.27
CA ILE A 170 -2.15 4.26 24.91
C ILE A 170 -2.34 2.73 24.90
N ILE A 171 -1.75 1.99 25.83
CA ILE A 171 -1.88 0.53 25.89
C ILE A 171 -3.34 0.13 26.20
N GLU A 172 -4.02 0.86 27.10
CA GLU A 172 -5.43 0.59 27.45
C GLU A 172 -6.37 0.70 26.24
N ASP A 173 -6.12 1.65 25.33
CA ASP A 173 -7.00 1.93 24.20
C ASP A 173 -6.54 1.30 22.87
N PHE A 174 -5.24 1.05 22.69
CA PHE A 174 -4.63 0.68 21.39
C PHE A 174 -3.65 -0.50 21.45
N ASP A 175 -3.56 -1.22 22.58
CA ASP A 175 -2.67 -2.37 22.86
C ASP A 175 -1.16 -2.08 22.86
N THR A 176 -0.65 -1.24 21.97
CA THR A 176 0.78 -1.00 21.80
C THR A 176 1.11 0.48 21.68
N ALA A 177 1.95 0.97 22.59
CA ALA A 177 2.52 2.31 22.52
C ALA A 177 3.84 2.32 21.75
N LEU A 178 3.98 3.28 20.85
CA LEU A 178 5.23 3.62 20.19
C LEU A 178 5.81 4.87 20.85
N VAL A 179 6.99 4.72 21.45
CA VAL A 179 7.76 5.80 22.06
C VAL A 179 8.90 6.17 21.13
N GLU A 180 9.02 7.44 20.78
CA GLU A 180 10.02 7.95 19.83
C GLU A 180 10.85 9.08 20.45
N ASP A 181 12.09 9.25 20.03
CA ASP A 181 12.80 10.52 20.22
C ASP A 181 11.97 11.63 19.56
N PHE A 182 11.71 12.72 20.28
CA PHE A 182 11.07 13.87 19.66
C PHE A 182 12.07 14.60 18.76
N ILE A 183 11.72 14.76 17.49
CA ILE A 183 12.53 15.53 16.54
C ILE A 183 11.97 16.96 16.51
N PRO A 184 12.63 17.95 17.14
CA PRO A 184 12.24 19.35 16.98
C PRO A 184 12.52 19.80 15.54
N GLY A 185 11.77 20.80 15.08
CA GLY A 185 11.96 21.42 13.76
C GLY A 185 10.69 21.43 12.91
N ARG A 186 10.90 21.44 11.60
CA ARG A 186 9.84 21.64 10.58
C ARG A 186 9.18 20.32 10.22
N GLU A 187 7.88 20.35 9.95
CA GLU A 187 7.11 19.16 9.55
C GLU A 187 6.68 19.26 8.09
N PHE A 188 6.98 18.22 7.32
CA PHE A 188 6.70 18.15 5.90
C PHE A 188 5.89 16.91 5.56
N THR A 189 5.17 17.00 4.45
CA THR A 189 4.45 15.87 3.89
C THR A 189 4.61 15.82 2.38
N VAL A 190 4.74 14.61 1.83
CA VAL A 190 4.97 14.36 0.41
C VAL A 190 3.95 13.34 -0.09
N LEU A 191 3.16 13.73 -1.09
CA LEU A 191 2.29 12.81 -1.82
C LEU A 191 3.14 12.06 -2.86
N VAL A 192 2.94 10.76 -2.98
CA VAL A 192 3.60 9.90 -3.96
C VAL A 192 2.56 9.04 -4.67
N ALA A 193 2.67 8.90 -5.98
CA ALA A 193 1.87 7.97 -6.78
C ALA A 193 2.77 7.01 -7.55
N ALA A 194 2.40 5.73 -7.58
CA ALA A 194 3.04 4.74 -8.43
C ALA A 194 2.92 5.11 -9.91
N ASP A 195 3.89 4.64 -10.70
CA ASP A 195 3.87 4.82 -12.15
C ASP A 195 3.10 3.67 -12.83
N PRO A 196 2.35 3.94 -13.92
CA PRO A 196 1.76 2.87 -14.73
C PRO A 196 2.78 1.85 -15.23
N ASP A 197 4.03 2.23 -15.48
CA ASP A 197 5.14 1.33 -15.77
C ASP A 197 5.97 1.06 -14.49
N PRO A 198 5.98 -0.19 -13.96
CA PRO A 198 6.72 -0.52 -12.75
C PRO A 198 8.25 -0.35 -12.89
N ALA A 199 8.78 -0.21 -14.10
CA ALA A 199 10.20 0.10 -14.31
C ALA A 199 10.54 1.58 -14.02
N GLN A 200 9.55 2.47 -14.05
CA GLN A 200 9.73 3.90 -13.80
C GLN A 200 9.68 4.22 -12.30
N PRO A 201 10.33 5.32 -11.86
CA PRO A 201 10.15 5.82 -10.50
C PRO A 201 8.73 6.27 -10.22
N PRO A 202 8.22 6.05 -9.00
CA PRO A 202 6.97 6.67 -8.59
C PRO A 202 7.11 8.19 -8.65
N LYS A 203 6.01 8.86 -8.99
CA LYS A 203 5.95 10.31 -9.02
C LYS A 203 5.78 10.83 -7.59
N ALA A 204 6.75 11.59 -7.10
CA ALA A 204 6.62 12.38 -5.89
C ALA A 204 6.23 13.81 -6.25
N TYR A 205 5.20 14.33 -5.61
CA TYR A 205 4.67 15.68 -5.81
C TYR A 205 5.41 16.69 -4.94
N LEU A 206 5.06 17.98 -5.07
CA LEU A 206 5.61 19.05 -4.24
C LEU A 206 5.47 18.76 -2.74
N PRO A 207 6.56 18.73 -1.94
CA PRO A 207 6.50 18.66 -0.50
C PRO A 207 5.83 19.90 0.06
N LEU A 208 4.95 19.67 1.03
CA LEU A 208 4.20 20.70 1.73
C LEU A 208 4.68 20.75 3.18
N GLU A 209 5.09 21.92 3.63
CA GLU A 209 5.34 22.21 5.03
C GLU A 209 4.04 22.52 5.75
N PHE A 210 3.89 21.98 6.95
CA PHE A 210 2.88 22.43 7.89
C PHE A 210 3.52 23.35 8.93
N VAL A 211 3.20 24.64 8.82
CA VAL A 211 3.68 25.69 9.73
C VAL A 211 2.76 25.74 10.95
N PHE A 212 3.30 25.33 12.09
CA PHE A 212 2.59 25.41 13.37
C PHE A 212 2.40 26.85 13.82
N SER A 213 1.25 27.13 14.44
CA SER A 213 0.91 28.43 15.01
C SER A 213 0.63 28.29 16.51
N ASN A 214 0.58 29.42 17.22
CA ASN A 214 0.15 29.47 18.62
C ASN A 214 0.97 28.59 19.60
N GLY A 215 2.26 28.38 19.32
CA GLY A 215 3.16 27.61 20.19
C GLY A 215 2.98 26.08 20.09
N GLN A 216 2.18 25.59 19.14
CA GLN A 216 2.08 24.16 18.87
C GLN A 216 3.37 23.65 18.22
N GLU A 217 3.76 22.42 18.54
CA GLU A 217 4.98 21.81 18.01
C GLU A 217 4.72 20.55 17.18
N PHE A 218 3.49 20.02 17.16
CA PHE A 218 3.10 18.80 16.44
C PHE A 218 1.59 18.73 16.20
N LYS A 219 1.16 17.87 15.26
CA LYS A 219 -0.27 17.71 14.91
C LYS A 219 -0.98 16.73 15.84
N THR A 220 -1.81 17.27 16.73
CA THR A 220 -2.80 16.49 17.50
C THR A 220 -3.96 16.05 16.61
N TYR A 221 -4.76 15.08 17.07
CA TYR A 221 -6.01 14.71 16.41
C TYR A 221 -6.92 15.93 16.21
N ASP A 222 -7.18 16.67 17.28
CA ASP A 222 -8.04 17.85 17.26
C ASP A 222 -7.59 18.88 16.24
N LEU A 223 -6.27 19.11 16.12
CA LEU A 223 -5.72 20.03 15.12
C LEU A 223 -6.01 19.59 13.69
N LYS A 224 -5.96 18.27 13.42
CA LYS A 224 -6.21 17.70 12.10
C LYS A 224 -7.68 17.77 11.70
N ILE A 225 -8.59 17.56 12.65
CA ILE A 225 -10.02 17.42 12.35
C ILE A 225 -10.85 18.69 12.59
N THR A 226 -10.52 19.53 13.57
CA THR A 226 -11.40 20.64 14.00
C THR A 226 -11.00 22.00 13.45
N GLN A 227 -9.79 22.16 12.92
CA GLN A 227 -9.25 23.47 12.55
C GLN A 227 -8.85 23.50 11.08
N TRP A 228 -9.51 24.36 10.32
CA TRP A 228 -9.09 24.68 8.96
C TRP A 228 -7.89 25.62 9.03
N HIS A 229 -6.72 25.16 8.54
CA HIS A 229 -5.45 25.89 8.61
C HIS A 229 -4.90 26.24 7.21
N PRO A 230 -5.59 27.10 6.44
CA PRO A 230 -5.14 27.44 5.10
C PRO A 230 -3.75 28.07 5.10
N GLU A 231 -3.46 28.91 6.10
CA GLU A 231 -2.19 29.63 6.24
C GLU A 231 -1.04 28.74 6.74
N SER A 232 -1.33 27.54 7.26
CA SER A 232 -0.29 26.62 7.75
C SER A 232 0.28 25.74 6.65
N ASN A 233 -0.35 25.66 5.48
CA ASN A 233 0.04 24.75 4.41
C ASN A 233 0.86 25.50 3.35
N VAL A 234 2.19 25.45 3.48
CA VAL A 234 3.14 26.23 2.68
C VAL A 234 4.01 25.29 1.83
N PRO A 235 4.15 25.51 0.51
CA PRO A 235 5.02 24.67 -0.30
C PRO A 235 6.49 24.82 0.14
N CYS A 236 7.25 23.72 0.08
CA CYS A 236 8.69 23.77 0.39
C CYS A 236 9.41 24.75 -0.56
N ALA A 237 9.97 25.82 0.01
CA ALA A 237 10.63 26.88 -0.77
C ALA A 237 12.10 26.58 -1.10
N ASP A 238 12.75 25.67 -0.36
CA ASP A 238 14.15 25.30 -0.57
C ASP A 238 14.24 24.16 -1.62
N PRO A 239 14.83 24.40 -2.81
CA PRO A 239 14.92 23.40 -3.86
C PRO A 239 15.78 22.17 -3.49
N ALA A 240 16.78 22.33 -2.62
CA ALA A 240 17.63 21.22 -2.20
C ALA A 240 16.85 20.30 -1.25
N LEU A 241 16.14 20.89 -0.29
CA LEU A 241 15.28 20.15 0.64
C LEU A 241 14.08 19.51 -0.08
N ASP A 242 13.48 20.19 -1.05
CA ASP A 242 12.43 19.67 -1.93
C ASP A 242 12.84 18.33 -2.57
N GLU A 243 13.99 18.29 -3.24
CA GLU A 243 14.44 17.07 -3.91
C GLU A 243 14.85 15.99 -2.91
N GLN A 244 15.45 16.35 -1.76
CA GLN A 244 15.78 15.37 -0.72
C GLN A 244 14.53 14.70 -0.14
N LEU A 245 13.47 15.47 0.13
CA LEU A 245 12.19 14.94 0.61
C LEU A 245 11.52 14.06 -0.45
N ARG A 246 11.51 14.47 -1.72
CA ARG A 246 10.97 13.66 -2.81
C ARG A 246 11.75 12.37 -3.01
N ASP A 247 13.07 12.41 -3.01
CA ASP A 247 13.92 11.22 -3.13
C ASP A 247 13.68 10.23 -1.97
N ALA A 248 13.67 10.73 -0.72
CA ALA A 248 13.35 9.93 0.45
C ALA A 248 11.96 9.27 0.30
N ALA A 249 10.96 10.04 -0.12
CA ALA A 249 9.61 9.53 -0.31
C ALA A 249 9.52 8.44 -1.40
N ARG A 250 10.19 8.64 -2.54
CA ARG A 250 10.26 7.63 -3.62
C ARG A 250 10.93 6.34 -3.16
N ARG A 251 12.03 6.43 -2.41
CA ARG A 251 12.77 5.26 -1.89
C ARG A 251 11.94 4.46 -0.89
N ILE A 252 11.32 5.12 0.07
CA ILE A 252 10.46 4.45 1.07
C ILE A 252 9.26 3.79 0.39
N PHE A 253 8.56 4.53 -0.47
CA PHE A 253 7.39 4.00 -1.20
C PHE A 253 7.76 2.77 -2.04
N ARG A 254 8.91 2.78 -2.73
CA ARG A 254 9.44 1.60 -3.43
C ARG A 254 9.83 0.46 -2.50
N GLY A 255 10.38 0.74 -1.32
CA GLY A 255 10.72 -0.28 -0.32
C GLY A 255 9.50 -1.09 0.14
N PHE A 256 8.33 -0.47 0.12
CA PHE A 256 7.04 -1.13 0.36
C PHE A 256 6.49 -1.90 -0.85
N GLY A 257 7.09 -1.77 -2.03
CA GLY A 257 6.44 -2.18 -3.28
C GLY A 257 5.15 -1.39 -3.53
N GLY A 258 5.15 -0.10 -3.17
CA GLY A 258 3.97 0.77 -3.12
C GLY A 258 3.15 0.75 -4.40
N LEU A 259 1.83 0.62 -4.23
CA LEU A 259 0.82 0.60 -5.29
C LEU A 259 -0.15 1.76 -5.09
N GLY A 260 -0.75 2.25 -6.18
CA GLY A 260 -1.66 3.39 -6.10
C GLY A 260 -0.93 4.66 -5.68
N TYR A 261 -1.23 5.18 -4.49
CA TYR A 261 -0.61 6.39 -3.96
C TYR A 261 -0.52 6.34 -2.42
N ALA A 262 0.31 7.20 -1.85
CA ALA A 262 0.42 7.37 -0.41
C ALA A 262 0.95 8.76 -0.06
N ARG A 263 0.70 9.20 1.17
CA ARG A 263 1.30 10.39 1.76
C ARG A 263 2.36 9.98 2.77
N LEU A 264 3.53 10.60 2.72
CA LEU A 264 4.63 10.34 3.65
C LEU A 264 4.92 11.60 4.46
N ASP A 265 4.95 11.46 5.78
CA ASP A 265 5.18 12.56 6.71
C ASP A 265 6.61 12.51 7.26
N PHE A 266 7.24 13.67 7.35
CA PHE A 266 8.64 13.84 7.72
C PHE A 266 8.82 14.98 8.71
N ARG A 267 9.87 14.90 9.52
CA ARG A 267 10.44 16.04 10.23
C ARG A 267 11.82 16.38 9.73
N VAL A 268 12.15 17.66 9.76
CA VAL A 268 13.46 18.20 9.40
C VAL A 268 13.94 19.02 10.58
N ASN A 269 15.04 18.59 11.19
CA ASN A 269 15.61 19.28 12.34
C ASN A 269 16.42 20.52 11.92
N ASP A 270 16.96 21.24 12.90
CA ASP A 270 17.70 22.50 12.66
C ASP A 270 19.00 22.32 11.86
N GLU A 271 19.57 21.11 11.83
CA GLU A 271 20.71 20.78 10.96
C GLU A 271 20.30 20.37 9.53
N GLY A 272 19.01 20.40 9.21
CA GLY A 272 18.47 20.00 7.89
C GLY A 272 18.38 18.49 7.68
N LYS A 273 18.51 17.67 8.73
CA LYS A 273 18.40 16.21 8.63
C LYS A 273 16.93 15.78 8.59
N ILE A 274 16.59 14.99 7.58
CA ILE A 274 15.24 14.44 7.36
C ILE A 274 15.04 13.17 8.20
N PHE A 275 13.91 13.10 8.90
CA PHE A 275 13.44 11.95 9.66
C PHE A 275 12.04 11.56 9.18
N PHE A 276 11.88 10.31 8.76
CA PHE A 276 10.58 9.76 8.37
C PHE A 276 9.73 9.42 9.60
N LEU A 277 8.47 9.88 9.61
CA LEU A 277 7.52 9.63 10.67
C LEU A 277 6.61 8.44 10.35
N GLU A 278 5.86 8.54 9.26
CA GLU A 278 4.87 7.54 8.84
C GLU A 278 4.47 7.69 7.36
N ILE A 279 3.84 6.64 6.83
CA ILE A 279 3.25 6.59 5.49
C ILE A 279 1.77 6.24 5.62
N ASN A 280 0.90 6.99 4.95
CA ASN A 280 -0.52 6.73 4.84
C ASN A 280 -0.89 6.37 3.39
N PHE A 281 -1.23 5.11 3.15
CA PHE A 281 -1.65 4.60 1.84
C PHE A 281 -3.13 4.85 1.50
N ALA A 282 -3.96 5.12 2.50
CA ALA A 282 -5.38 5.47 2.34
C ALA A 282 -5.58 6.94 2.73
N CYS A 283 -4.78 7.83 2.13
CA CYS A 283 -4.81 9.25 2.46
C CYS A 283 -5.91 10.01 1.70
N SER A 284 -6.59 10.91 2.41
CA SER A 284 -7.62 11.77 1.88
C SER A 284 -7.14 12.74 0.82
N VAL A 285 -7.96 12.86 -0.23
CA VAL A 285 -7.71 13.69 -1.41
C VAL A 285 -9.03 13.95 -2.15
N PHE A 286 -9.02 15.00 -2.99
CA PHE A 286 -10.13 15.51 -3.80
C PHE A 286 -11.26 16.14 -2.98
N TYR A 287 -10.92 16.73 -1.84
CA TYR A 287 -11.92 17.49 -1.09
C TYR A 287 -12.37 18.75 -1.86
N PRO A 288 -13.64 19.15 -1.68
CA PRO A 288 -14.11 20.43 -2.20
C PRO A 288 -13.45 21.59 -1.44
N GLU A 289 -13.57 22.79 -2.01
CA GLU A 289 -13.09 24.03 -1.38
C GLU A 289 -13.69 24.20 0.03
N GLY A 290 -12.82 24.52 1.00
CA GLY A 290 -13.17 24.64 2.42
C GLY A 290 -12.98 23.36 3.24
N PHE A 291 -12.67 22.22 2.61
CA PHE A 291 -12.42 20.93 3.26
C PHE A 291 -11.05 20.35 2.93
N GLU A 292 -10.16 21.13 2.32
CA GLU A 292 -8.88 20.65 1.80
C GLU A 292 -8.00 20.02 2.90
N GLY A 293 -7.54 18.80 2.64
CA GLY A 293 -6.48 18.16 3.42
C GLY A 293 -5.10 18.45 2.86
N SER A 294 -4.05 17.94 3.49
CA SER A 294 -2.67 18.17 3.04
C SER A 294 -2.41 17.70 1.60
N ALA A 295 -3.04 16.61 1.15
CA ALA A 295 -2.89 16.15 -0.23
C ALA A 295 -3.52 17.13 -1.23
N ASP A 296 -4.66 17.74 -0.90
CA ASP A 296 -5.29 18.75 -1.73
C ASP A 296 -4.44 20.02 -1.83
N TYR A 297 -3.83 20.48 -0.72
CA TYR A 297 -2.88 21.59 -0.75
C TYR A 297 -1.62 21.26 -1.56
N ILE A 298 -1.07 20.04 -1.44
CA ILE A 298 0.02 19.58 -2.32
C ILE A 298 -0.40 19.73 -3.78
N LEU A 299 -1.56 19.20 -4.17
CA LEU A 299 -2.03 19.24 -5.55
C LEU A 299 -2.41 20.65 -6.02
N LYS A 300 -2.84 21.54 -5.13
CA LYS A 300 -3.12 22.95 -5.43
C LYS A 300 -1.85 23.71 -5.84
N TYR A 301 -0.73 23.44 -5.17
CA TYR A 301 0.55 24.08 -5.44
C TYR A 301 1.39 23.34 -6.50
N ASP A 302 1.20 22.04 -6.65
CA ASP A 302 1.87 21.23 -7.66
C ASP A 302 1.26 21.50 -9.05
N GLY A 303 2.12 21.67 -10.06
CA GLY A 303 1.69 21.95 -11.43
C GLY A 303 0.82 20.86 -12.08
N ALA A 304 0.76 19.65 -11.51
CA ALA A 304 -0.14 18.61 -11.97
C ALA A 304 -1.62 18.89 -11.65
N GLY A 305 -1.92 19.55 -10.54
CA GLY A 305 -3.29 19.72 -10.06
C GLY A 305 -4.02 18.41 -9.73
N GLN A 306 -5.25 18.53 -9.26
CA GLN A 306 -6.14 17.38 -9.00
C GLN A 306 -6.40 16.55 -10.27
N SER A 307 -6.59 17.19 -11.43
CA SER A 307 -6.85 16.47 -12.70
C SER A 307 -5.63 15.65 -13.15
N GLY A 308 -4.41 16.19 -13.01
CA GLY A 308 -3.18 15.47 -13.34
C GLY A 308 -2.93 14.28 -12.41
N PHE A 309 -3.15 14.47 -11.11
CA PHE A 309 -3.06 13.38 -10.14
C PHE A 309 -4.10 12.28 -10.37
N LEU A 310 -5.37 12.66 -10.61
CA LEU A 310 -6.43 11.70 -10.92
C LEU A 310 -6.09 10.87 -12.16
N LYS A 311 -5.60 11.50 -13.24
CA LYS A 311 -5.16 10.78 -14.44
C LYS A 311 -4.02 9.79 -14.15
N GLN A 312 -3.06 10.18 -13.31
CA GLN A 312 -1.95 9.31 -12.90
C GLN A 312 -2.46 8.05 -12.19
N ILE A 313 -3.30 8.20 -11.16
CA ILE A 313 -3.78 7.06 -10.37
C ILE A 313 -4.74 6.16 -11.16
N LEU A 314 -5.51 6.72 -12.09
CA LEU A 314 -6.35 5.93 -13.00
C LEU A 314 -5.50 5.09 -13.95
N ALA A 315 -4.48 5.71 -14.57
CA ALA A 315 -3.56 5.01 -15.45
C ALA A 315 -2.80 3.89 -14.72
N GLU A 316 -2.35 4.15 -13.49
CA GLU A 316 -1.70 3.15 -12.65
C GLU A 316 -2.64 1.99 -12.34
N GLY A 317 -3.84 2.25 -11.83
CA GLY A 317 -4.78 1.21 -11.40
C GLY A 317 -5.21 0.32 -12.55
N MET A 318 -5.45 0.90 -13.73
CA MET A 318 -5.78 0.15 -14.95
C MET A 318 -4.57 -0.67 -15.44
N ALA A 319 -3.37 -0.10 -15.47
CA ALA A 319 -2.17 -0.80 -15.91
C ALA A 319 -1.81 -1.95 -14.97
N ARG A 320 -1.90 -1.73 -13.65
CA ARG A 320 -1.70 -2.76 -12.61
C ARG A 320 -2.69 -3.90 -12.76
N HIS A 321 -3.97 -3.60 -12.96
CA HIS A 321 -4.99 -4.63 -13.19
C HIS A 321 -4.73 -5.43 -14.47
N ARG A 322 -4.36 -4.75 -15.57
CA ARG A 322 -4.02 -5.40 -16.85
C ARG A 322 -2.84 -6.36 -16.71
N ARG A 323 -1.79 -5.98 -15.97
CA ARG A 323 -0.63 -6.85 -15.69
C ARG A 323 -0.98 -8.14 -14.96
N LYS A 324 -2.05 -8.15 -14.16
CA LYS A 324 -2.52 -9.37 -13.47
C LYS A 324 -3.23 -10.35 -14.41
N LYS A 325 -3.71 -9.90 -15.58
CA LYS A 325 -4.43 -10.75 -16.52
C LYS A 325 -3.44 -11.64 -17.27
N LYS A 326 -3.67 -12.95 -17.21
CA LYS A 326 -2.95 -13.89 -18.06
C LYS A 326 -3.30 -13.60 -19.51
N LYS A 327 -2.28 -13.58 -20.37
CA LYS A 327 -2.44 -13.46 -21.82
C LYS A 327 -2.92 -14.77 -22.48
N PHE A 328 -3.22 -15.78 -21.67
CA PHE A 328 -3.69 -17.08 -22.11
C PHE A 328 -4.72 -17.66 -21.12
N TYR A 329 -5.50 -18.62 -21.61
CA TYR A 329 -6.34 -19.48 -20.79
C TYR A 329 -6.06 -20.95 -21.13
N VAL A 330 -6.24 -21.82 -20.15
CA VAL A 330 -6.18 -23.27 -20.35
C VAL A 330 -7.58 -23.74 -20.72
N THR A 331 -7.67 -24.57 -21.76
CA THR A 331 -8.91 -25.19 -22.23
C THR A 331 -8.73 -26.70 -22.36
N GLY A 332 -9.84 -27.42 -22.53
CA GLY A 332 -9.84 -28.87 -22.69
C GLY A 332 -10.31 -29.64 -21.46
N ASN A 333 -10.29 -30.96 -21.58
CA ASN A 333 -10.73 -31.90 -20.54
C ASN A 333 -10.00 -33.23 -20.68
N ALA A 334 -10.22 -34.17 -19.76
CA ALA A 334 -9.55 -35.47 -19.75
C ALA A 334 -9.77 -36.31 -21.02
N VAL A 335 -10.85 -36.06 -21.77
CA VAL A 335 -11.19 -36.80 -22.99
C VAL A 335 -10.54 -36.17 -24.22
N ASN A 336 -10.56 -34.84 -24.31
CA ASN A 336 -10.11 -34.08 -25.49
C ASN A 336 -8.66 -33.58 -25.36
N GLY A 337 -7.99 -33.86 -24.24
CA GLY A 337 -6.72 -33.26 -23.89
C GLY A 337 -6.88 -31.82 -23.41
N PHE A 338 -5.78 -31.27 -22.86
CA PHE A 338 -5.69 -29.88 -22.43
C PHE A 338 -4.85 -29.07 -23.42
N GLY A 339 -5.19 -27.79 -23.59
CA GLY A 339 -4.48 -26.85 -24.45
C GLY A 339 -4.40 -25.46 -23.85
N ILE A 340 -3.50 -24.64 -24.36
CA ILE A 340 -3.34 -23.24 -23.98
C ILE A 340 -3.74 -22.39 -25.18
N CYS A 341 -4.64 -21.43 -24.97
CA CYS A 341 -5.11 -20.52 -26.00
C CYS A 341 -4.81 -19.07 -25.59
N ALA A 342 -4.32 -18.27 -26.52
CA ALA A 342 -4.11 -16.84 -26.29
C ALA A 342 -5.45 -16.12 -26.14
N VAL A 343 -5.53 -15.14 -25.23
CA VAL A 343 -6.71 -14.27 -25.08
C VAL A 343 -6.65 -13.04 -25.98
N GLU A 344 -5.45 -12.72 -26.48
CA GLU A 344 -5.17 -11.58 -27.36
C GLU A 344 -4.00 -11.92 -28.30
N PRO A 345 -3.79 -11.16 -29.40
CA PRO A 345 -2.62 -11.37 -30.26
C PRO A 345 -1.31 -11.16 -29.49
N ILE A 346 -0.45 -12.18 -29.48
CA ILE A 346 0.87 -12.16 -28.84
C ILE A 346 1.92 -11.90 -29.93
N ARG A 347 2.79 -10.91 -29.74
CA ARG A 347 3.84 -10.55 -30.71
C ARG A 347 5.02 -11.52 -30.63
N ALA A 348 5.76 -11.65 -31.72
CA ALA A 348 7.02 -12.39 -31.70
C ALA A 348 8.00 -11.74 -30.69
N GLY A 349 8.54 -12.55 -29.77
CA GLY A 349 9.43 -12.09 -28.70
C GLY A 349 8.73 -11.48 -27.49
N GLU A 350 7.39 -11.46 -27.45
CA GLU A 350 6.64 -10.97 -26.30
C GLU A 350 6.56 -12.01 -25.20
N THR A 351 6.95 -11.62 -23.98
CA THR A 351 6.81 -12.46 -22.79
C THR A 351 5.34 -12.63 -22.38
N ILE A 352 4.84 -13.86 -22.33
CA ILE A 352 3.48 -14.26 -21.92
C ILE A 352 3.37 -14.33 -20.38
N TRP A 353 4.37 -14.87 -19.70
CA TRP A 353 4.53 -14.81 -18.25
C TRP A 353 6.00 -14.69 -17.81
N GLN A 354 6.21 -14.10 -16.65
CA GLN A 354 7.55 -13.91 -16.08
C GLN A 354 8.24 -15.28 -15.87
N GLY A 355 9.42 -15.43 -16.47
CA GLY A 355 10.23 -16.64 -16.37
C GLY A 355 10.08 -17.60 -17.55
N GLU A 356 9.18 -17.38 -18.51
CA GLU A 356 9.11 -18.22 -19.73
C GLU A 356 10.38 -18.12 -20.58
N GLU A 357 11.08 -17.00 -20.50
CA GLU A 357 12.33 -16.73 -21.20
C GLU A 357 13.52 -17.50 -20.60
N ARG A 358 13.33 -18.13 -19.43
CA ARG A 358 14.39 -18.88 -18.76
C ARG A 358 14.64 -20.21 -19.45
N ALA A 359 15.91 -20.62 -19.49
CA ALA A 359 16.30 -21.91 -20.02
C ALA A 359 15.64 -23.06 -19.23
N GLN A 360 15.23 -24.09 -19.96
CA GLN A 360 14.66 -25.31 -19.41
C GLN A 360 15.59 -26.48 -19.73
N ARG A 361 15.73 -27.41 -18.78
CA ARG A 361 16.46 -28.67 -18.94
C ARG A 361 15.46 -29.82 -19.02
N LEU A 362 15.57 -30.62 -20.07
CA LEU A 362 14.90 -31.92 -20.15
C LEU A 362 15.86 -32.98 -19.63
N THR A 363 15.38 -33.85 -18.75
CA THR A 363 16.15 -35.00 -18.24
C THR A 363 15.26 -36.20 -18.07
N THR A 364 15.85 -37.39 -18.12
CA THR A 364 15.15 -38.62 -17.78
C THR A 364 15.31 -38.95 -16.30
N LEU A 365 14.30 -39.57 -15.70
CA LEU A 365 14.36 -40.02 -14.30
C LEU A 365 15.54 -40.98 -14.11
N SER A 366 15.73 -41.94 -15.03
CA SER A 366 16.83 -42.89 -14.97
C SER A 366 18.21 -42.21 -14.96
N HIS A 367 18.38 -41.12 -15.71
CA HIS A 367 19.64 -40.37 -15.73
C HIS A 367 19.87 -39.63 -14.41
N VAL A 368 18.82 -39.04 -13.82
CA VAL A 368 18.89 -38.35 -12.53
C VAL A 368 19.28 -39.33 -11.42
N GLU A 369 18.65 -40.50 -11.38
CA GLU A 369 18.95 -41.52 -10.37
C GLU A 369 20.37 -42.07 -10.49
N ALA A 370 20.86 -42.25 -11.73
CA ALA A 370 22.17 -42.84 -11.99
C ALA A 370 23.36 -41.87 -11.88
N ALA A 371 23.16 -40.59 -12.23
CA ALA A 371 24.28 -39.68 -12.50
C ALA A 371 24.30 -38.41 -11.63
N TRP A 372 23.19 -38.04 -10.97
CA TRP A 372 23.12 -36.81 -10.18
C TRP A 372 23.49 -37.05 -8.73
N SER A 373 24.03 -36.02 -8.07
CA SER A 373 24.31 -36.06 -6.64
C SER A 373 23.03 -36.09 -5.80
N PRO A 374 23.08 -36.51 -4.52
CA PRO A 374 21.91 -36.52 -3.64
C PRO A 374 21.22 -35.14 -3.49
N GLU A 375 21.98 -34.05 -3.54
CA GLU A 375 21.44 -32.67 -3.47
C GLU A 375 20.68 -32.29 -4.74
N GLU A 376 21.22 -32.65 -5.91
CA GLU A 376 20.56 -32.45 -7.20
C GLU A 376 19.30 -33.32 -7.33
N GLN A 377 19.32 -34.56 -6.81
CA GLN A 377 18.14 -35.42 -6.75
C GLN A 377 17.05 -34.86 -5.83
N GLU A 378 17.42 -34.26 -4.68
CA GLU A 378 16.45 -33.58 -3.81
C GLU A 378 15.82 -32.36 -4.50
N THR A 379 16.64 -31.58 -5.21
CA THR A 379 16.17 -30.47 -6.03
C THR A 379 15.24 -30.95 -7.14
N PHE A 380 15.60 -32.04 -7.83
CA PHE A 380 14.75 -32.66 -8.83
C PHE A 380 13.38 -33.06 -8.27
N ARG A 381 13.36 -33.77 -7.13
CA ARG A 381 12.09 -34.17 -6.47
C ARG A 381 11.22 -32.99 -6.08
N ARG A 382 11.81 -31.84 -5.75
CA ARG A 382 11.10 -30.64 -5.32
C ARG A 382 10.61 -29.74 -6.45
N TYR A 383 11.23 -29.80 -7.63
CA TYR A 383 11.02 -28.77 -8.65
C TYR A 383 10.87 -29.29 -10.08
N ALA A 384 11.10 -30.58 -10.34
CA ALA A 384 10.90 -31.16 -11.66
C ALA A 384 9.41 -31.34 -11.96
N TYR A 385 9.02 -30.98 -13.18
CA TYR A 385 7.68 -31.21 -13.68
C TYR A 385 7.69 -32.44 -14.59
N PRO A 386 6.86 -33.48 -14.32
CA PRO A 386 6.80 -34.66 -15.16
C PRO A 386 6.11 -34.32 -16.48
N LEU A 387 6.77 -34.64 -17.60
CA LEU A 387 6.15 -34.66 -18.93
C LEU A 387 5.65 -36.06 -19.30
N SER A 388 6.25 -37.08 -18.70
CA SER A 388 5.79 -38.48 -18.70
C SER A 388 6.33 -39.20 -17.45
N ASP A 389 6.13 -40.51 -17.37
CA ASP A 389 6.70 -41.32 -16.29
C ASP A 389 8.24 -41.30 -16.28
N GLU A 390 8.88 -41.07 -17.44
CA GLU A 390 10.34 -41.10 -17.58
C GLU A 390 10.95 -39.72 -17.90
N LEU A 391 10.23 -38.83 -18.57
CA LEU A 391 10.76 -37.54 -19.03
C LEU A 391 10.27 -36.40 -18.13
N TYR A 392 11.21 -35.56 -17.69
CA TYR A 392 10.95 -34.44 -16.78
C TYR A 392 11.57 -33.15 -17.30
N ILE A 393 10.97 -32.02 -16.93
CA ILE A 393 11.46 -30.69 -17.23
C ILE A 393 11.77 -29.92 -15.95
N LEU A 394 12.90 -29.20 -15.94
CA LEU A 394 13.34 -28.34 -14.85
C LEU A 394 13.76 -26.97 -15.39
N TRP A 395 13.70 -25.93 -14.55
CA TRP A 395 14.33 -24.64 -14.84
C TRP A 395 15.84 -24.69 -14.58
N GLU A 396 16.62 -23.95 -15.36
CA GLU A 396 18.09 -24.00 -15.29
C GLU A 396 18.67 -23.43 -13.98
N THR A 397 19.84 -24.01 -13.59
CA THR A 397 20.75 -23.83 -12.42
C THR A 397 20.23 -23.46 -11.03
N ASP A 398 19.15 -22.70 -10.89
CA ASP A 398 18.50 -22.38 -9.62
C ASP A 398 16.96 -22.34 -9.76
N PRO A 399 16.26 -23.43 -9.42
CA PRO A 399 14.81 -23.52 -9.51
C PRO A 399 14.08 -22.80 -8.35
N ARG A 400 14.78 -22.29 -7.34
CA ARG A 400 14.17 -21.63 -6.16
C ARG A 400 13.38 -20.36 -6.51
N ASN A 401 13.67 -19.77 -7.67
CA ASN A 401 13.04 -18.56 -8.20
C ASN A 401 12.09 -18.84 -9.39
N GLY A 402 11.71 -20.09 -9.64
CA GLY A 402 10.79 -20.47 -10.70
C GLY A 402 9.30 -20.33 -10.31
N PRO A 403 8.39 -20.14 -11.28
CA PRO A 403 6.95 -19.98 -11.01
C PRO A 403 6.25 -21.28 -10.56
N TRP A 404 6.90 -22.43 -10.70
CA TRP A 404 6.40 -23.73 -10.28
C TRP A 404 6.97 -24.09 -8.91
N ARG A 405 6.52 -23.41 -7.87
CA ARG A 405 6.58 -24.02 -6.53
C ARG A 405 5.52 -25.11 -6.53
N THR A 406 5.91 -26.35 -6.79
CA THR A 406 5.09 -27.48 -6.36
C THR A 406 5.02 -27.37 -4.85
N THR A 407 3.85 -27.00 -4.31
CA THR A 407 3.47 -27.48 -2.97
C THR A 407 3.81 -28.96 -2.93
N PRO A 408 4.39 -29.48 -1.83
CA PRO A 408 4.73 -30.90 -1.75
C PRO A 408 3.42 -31.68 -1.85
N ALA A 409 3.05 -32.04 -3.07
CA ALA A 409 1.99 -32.96 -3.34
C ALA A 409 2.56 -34.30 -2.91
N THR A 410 2.01 -34.83 -1.81
CA THR A 410 1.98 -36.27 -1.59
C THR A 410 1.77 -36.97 -2.94
N PRO A 411 2.59 -37.98 -3.28
CA PRO A 411 2.54 -38.62 -4.58
C PRO A 411 1.15 -39.21 -4.76
N THR A 412 0.33 -38.54 -5.54
CA THR A 412 -0.92 -39.12 -6.02
C THR A 412 -0.52 -39.87 -7.30
N PRO A 413 -0.79 -41.18 -7.40
CA PRO A 413 -0.30 -41.97 -8.52
C PRO A 413 -0.85 -41.44 -9.85
N PRO A 414 -0.11 -41.61 -10.96
CA PRO A 414 -0.54 -41.14 -12.26
C PRO A 414 -1.83 -41.86 -12.68
N PHE A 415 -2.71 -41.11 -13.34
CA PHE A 415 -3.87 -41.61 -14.05
C PHE A 415 -3.45 -42.79 -14.94
N THR A 416 -3.95 -43.99 -14.63
CA THR A 416 -3.87 -45.14 -15.53
C THR A 416 -4.70 -44.85 -16.77
N ALA A 417 -4.05 -44.59 -17.91
CA ALA A 417 -4.68 -44.72 -19.21
C ALA A 417 -4.88 -46.22 -19.48
N SER A 418 -6.08 -46.74 -19.26
CA SER A 418 -6.45 -48.08 -19.74
C SER A 418 -6.91 -47.96 -21.19
N THR A 419 -6.14 -48.56 -22.09
CA THR A 419 -6.57 -48.86 -23.46
C THR A 419 -7.60 -49.99 -23.44
N SER A 420 -8.84 -49.67 -23.84
CA SER A 420 -9.78 -50.57 -24.53
C SER A 420 -10.92 -49.77 -25.14
#